data_AF-A0A814WJ58-F1
#
_entry.id   AF-A0A814WJ58-F1
#
_cell.length_a   1.000
_cell.length_b   1.000
_cell.length_c   1.000
_cell.angle_alpha   90.00
_cell.angle_beta   90.00
_cell.angle_gamma   90.00
#
_symmetry.space_group_name_H-M   'P 1'
#
loop_
_entity.id
_entity.type
_entity.pdbx_description
1 polymer ?
#
loop_
_entity_poly.entity_id
_entity_poly.type
_entity_poly.pdbx_seq_one_letter_code
_entity_poly.pdbx_strand_id
1 'polypeptide(L)'
;MELDEQSLLQSLIKDSSDESIHSNDLTSYLPYLQTLFTYDTERLHRELEYLNDEKCSKSSQMLSLTFDNYSTFIQTAECSKDISNDFSTIEERLTIILKQLDEFSSCCQTFIRETEQTNHLRKQNMFTLQKYPQLLEILEIPQLMNTCVRNDYFDEALEIVTYCKRLERKFSLPLNKITSNTTLHIPIVTNIVNDVRLSLEYMLEQLINQLQTQIQLPACLRIMGFIRRMDIYNELELRLCFLQARTQFLHKRLNLIQQQYSSTNVSDYYEHASKYIDETRNILFDIVTQYRALFSDDDTTLYVTFNRNEFIKETNLFRSWLIYRLNEFLKVLQVDLQHCSGSQYQRLESLLGQVMYFGASFSRYGFDFRPLFIQFFSQTALTNFQSSLHEANHIFEQLLTSYTFDHYVQLPSTDSSTTSTNPFVPPIILVSYTPLAVYCNTILTAFNDLRLCCPLSTVRTIKQFLTDSLIRIRNLLSTYYNSEKNLKSEHLFANE
;
A
#
# COMPACT_ATOMS: atom_id res chain seq x y z
N MET A 1 92.95 -83.40 59.14
CA MET A 1 91.89 -84.31 58.65
C MET A 1 90.71 -84.13 59.57
N GLU A 2 90.06 -82.97 59.46
CA GLU A 2 88.73 -82.76 60.02
C GLU A 2 87.79 -83.32 58.96
N LEU A 3 87.34 -84.56 59.15
CA LEU A 3 86.27 -85.10 58.33
C LEU A 3 84.99 -84.39 58.79
N ASP A 4 84.38 -83.63 57.87
CA ASP A 4 83.12 -82.91 58.07
C ASP A 4 82.05 -83.85 58.63
N GLU A 5 81.76 -83.74 59.94
CA GLU A 5 80.71 -84.49 60.64
C GLU A 5 79.34 -84.33 59.95
N GLN A 6 79.12 -83.20 59.26
CA GLN A 6 77.92 -82.92 58.47
C GLN A 6 77.79 -83.83 57.24
N SER A 7 78.89 -84.19 56.57
CA SER A 7 78.84 -85.10 55.41
C SER A 7 78.52 -86.53 55.86
N LEU A 8 79.00 -86.93 57.04
CA LEU A 8 78.75 -88.23 57.65
C LEU A 8 77.27 -88.35 58.09
N LEU A 9 76.72 -87.30 58.71
CA LEU A 9 75.31 -87.18 59.08
C LEU A 9 74.36 -87.23 57.88
N GLN A 10 74.71 -86.56 56.78
CA GLN A 10 73.91 -86.57 55.56
C GLN A 10 73.97 -87.92 54.82
N SER A 11 75.01 -88.73 55.06
CA SER A 11 75.13 -90.09 54.53
C SER A 11 74.35 -91.13 55.35
N LEU A 12 74.30 -91.01 56.68
CA LEU A 12 73.57 -91.95 57.56
C LEU A 12 72.04 -91.81 57.47
N ILE A 13 71.52 -90.62 57.12
CA ILE A 13 70.07 -90.37 56.98
C ILE A 13 69.58 -90.67 55.55
N LYS A 14 70.47 -90.79 54.57
CA LYS A 14 70.11 -91.04 53.17
C LYS A 14 69.68 -92.50 52.90
N ASP A 15 70.07 -93.45 53.74
CA ASP A 15 69.72 -94.87 53.56
C ASP A 15 68.31 -95.24 54.06
N SER A 16 67.57 -94.32 54.70
CA SER A 16 66.12 -94.46 54.92
C SER A 16 65.37 -93.73 53.81
N SER A 17 65.07 -94.45 52.74
CA SER A 17 64.18 -94.03 51.67
C SER A 17 62.79 -93.65 52.22
N ASP A 18 62.52 -92.36 52.33
CA ASP A 18 61.23 -91.75 52.00
C ASP A 18 61.39 -90.21 51.90
N GLU A 19 61.17 -89.70 50.69
CA GLU A 19 61.27 -88.29 50.33
C GLU A 19 60.13 -87.48 50.98
N SER A 20 60.45 -86.63 51.95
CA SER A 20 59.88 -85.27 52.15
C SER A 20 60.23 -84.72 53.53
N ILE A 21 61.52 -84.65 53.86
CA ILE A 21 61.95 -83.79 54.96
C ILE A 21 62.25 -82.42 54.35
N HIS A 22 61.29 -81.49 54.49
CA HIS A 22 61.51 -80.09 54.17
C HIS A 22 62.77 -79.60 54.89
N SER A 23 63.64 -78.90 54.16
CA SER A 23 65.00 -78.48 54.54
C SER A 23 65.13 -77.61 55.80
N ASN A 24 64.03 -77.32 56.49
CA ASN A 24 63.99 -76.46 57.68
C ASN A 24 63.99 -77.23 59.01
N ASP A 25 63.80 -78.56 59.02
CA ASP A 25 63.76 -79.35 60.26
C ASP A 25 65.10 -79.96 60.69
N LEU A 26 66.18 -79.82 59.90
CA LEU A 26 67.49 -80.38 60.28
C LEU A 26 68.07 -79.75 61.56
N THR A 27 67.75 -78.49 61.83
CA THR A 27 68.21 -77.76 63.03
C THR A 27 67.51 -78.20 64.33
N SER A 28 66.27 -78.70 64.26
CA SER A 28 65.51 -79.14 65.43
C SER A 28 65.91 -80.54 65.93
N TYR A 29 66.52 -81.38 65.07
CA TYR A 29 67.02 -82.71 65.44
C TYR A 29 68.46 -82.73 65.98
N LEU A 30 69.21 -81.64 65.79
CA LEU A 30 70.63 -81.50 66.16
C LEU A 30 70.94 -81.73 67.67
N PRO A 31 70.13 -81.23 68.63
CA PRO A 31 70.37 -81.46 70.06
C PRO A 31 70.22 -82.94 70.44
N TYR A 32 69.30 -83.64 69.79
CA TYR A 32 68.99 -85.04 70.06
C TYR A 32 70.08 -85.98 69.48
N LEU A 33 70.59 -85.65 68.28
CA LEU A 33 71.71 -86.36 67.68
C LEU A 33 73.01 -86.19 68.49
N GLN A 34 73.26 -85.01 69.08
CA GLN A 34 74.39 -84.80 69.99
C GLN A 34 74.28 -85.66 71.27
N THR A 35 73.07 -85.88 71.80
CA THR A 35 72.89 -86.79 72.95
C THR A 35 73.11 -88.25 72.59
N LEU A 36 72.80 -88.67 71.35
CA LEU A 36 73.04 -90.03 70.85
C LEU A 36 74.53 -90.40 70.77
N PHE A 37 75.41 -89.45 70.41
CA PHE A 37 76.87 -89.67 70.37
C PHE A 37 77.53 -89.82 71.75
N THR A 38 76.80 -89.52 72.84
CA THR A 38 77.30 -89.66 74.23
C THR A 38 76.91 -90.99 74.91
N TYR A 39 76.22 -91.89 74.20
CA TYR A 39 75.75 -93.16 74.76
C TYR A 39 76.69 -94.34 74.44
N ASP A 40 76.95 -95.19 75.44
CA ASP A 40 77.60 -96.49 75.27
C ASP A 40 76.73 -97.45 74.43
N THR A 41 77.35 -98.40 73.73
CA THR A 41 76.72 -99.29 72.75
C THR A 41 75.50 -100.08 73.27
N GLU A 42 75.46 -100.43 74.56
CA GLU A 42 74.29 -101.08 75.16
C GLU A 42 73.09 -100.13 75.36
N ARG A 43 73.33 -98.83 75.57
CA ARG A 43 72.25 -97.83 75.69
C ARG A 43 71.68 -97.44 74.34
N LEU A 44 72.49 -97.40 73.28
CA LEU A 44 72.03 -97.09 71.93
C LEU A 44 71.03 -98.12 71.40
N HIS A 45 71.24 -99.41 71.70
CA HIS A 45 70.31 -100.46 71.32
C HIS A 45 68.97 -100.37 72.05
N ARG A 46 68.98 -100.00 73.35
CA ARG A 46 67.74 -99.72 74.09
C ARG A 46 67.03 -98.47 73.57
N GLU A 47 67.76 -97.45 73.17
CA GLU A 47 67.18 -96.21 72.64
C GLU A 47 66.45 -96.46 71.31
N LEU A 48 66.93 -97.37 70.47
CA LEU A 48 66.23 -97.82 69.27
C LEU A 48 64.91 -98.50 69.60
N GLU A 49 64.87 -99.37 70.62
CA GLU A 49 63.62 -99.98 71.09
C GLU A 49 62.66 -98.93 71.68
N TYR A 50 63.17 -98.01 72.52
CA TYR A 50 62.38 -96.91 73.07
C TYR A 50 61.82 -95.96 72.01
N LEU A 51 62.60 -95.62 70.99
CA LEU A 51 62.15 -94.78 69.86
C LEU A 51 61.10 -95.49 69.01
N ASN A 52 61.25 -96.79 68.79
CA ASN A 52 60.28 -97.56 68.01
C ASN A 52 58.96 -97.70 68.80
N ASP A 53 59.05 -97.90 70.11
CA ASP A 53 57.89 -97.89 71.01
C ASP A 53 57.23 -96.50 71.08
N GLU A 54 58.01 -95.41 71.14
CA GLU A 54 57.48 -94.04 71.10
C GLU A 54 56.83 -93.71 69.76
N LYS A 55 57.42 -94.14 68.63
CA LYS A 55 56.87 -93.95 67.28
C LYS A 55 55.57 -94.75 67.12
N CYS A 56 55.54 -96.00 67.57
CA CYS A 56 54.31 -96.80 67.60
C CYS A 56 53.25 -96.17 68.51
N SER A 57 53.64 -95.62 69.66
CA SER A 57 52.73 -94.94 70.59
C SER A 57 52.16 -93.64 70.00
N LYS A 58 53.02 -92.76 69.46
CA LYS A 58 52.59 -91.52 68.79
C LYS A 58 51.81 -91.76 67.51
N SER A 59 52.15 -92.80 66.73
CA SER A 59 51.37 -93.20 65.55
C SER A 59 50.00 -93.76 65.97
N SER A 60 49.94 -94.55 67.04
CA SER A 60 48.66 -95.03 67.59
C SER A 60 47.83 -93.91 68.20
N GLN A 61 48.45 -92.92 68.85
CA GLN A 61 47.79 -91.71 69.34
C GLN A 61 47.35 -90.80 68.21
N MET A 62 48.13 -90.65 67.14
CA MET A 62 47.72 -89.88 65.96
C MET A 62 46.59 -90.59 65.24
N LEU A 63 46.65 -91.92 65.08
CA LEU A 63 45.55 -92.70 64.52
C LEU A 63 44.31 -92.65 65.40
N SER A 64 44.43 -92.71 66.73
CA SER A 64 43.29 -92.57 67.63
C SER A 64 42.73 -91.14 67.59
N LEU A 65 43.57 -90.09 67.63
CA LEU A 65 43.10 -88.71 67.50
C LEU A 65 42.47 -88.44 66.14
N THR A 66 43.02 -89.03 65.08
CA THR A 66 42.48 -88.91 63.72
C THR A 66 41.19 -89.70 63.59
N PHE A 67 41.04 -90.87 64.22
CA PHE A 67 39.78 -91.62 64.25
C PHE A 67 38.73 -91.02 65.19
N ASP A 68 39.12 -90.38 66.28
CA ASP A 68 38.21 -89.73 67.22
C ASP A 68 37.74 -88.38 66.65
N ASN A 69 38.55 -87.73 65.82
CA ASN A 69 38.30 -86.39 65.28
C ASN A 69 38.29 -86.33 63.73
N TYR A 70 38.13 -87.45 63.01
CA TYR A 70 38.07 -87.40 61.53
C TYR A 70 36.91 -86.54 61.05
N SER A 71 35.81 -86.51 61.81
CA SER A 71 34.65 -85.69 61.50
C SER A 71 34.97 -84.20 61.52
N THR A 72 35.79 -83.71 62.46
CA THR A 72 36.20 -82.30 62.49
C THR A 72 37.20 -81.97 61.40
N PHE A 73 38.08 -82.89 61.01
CA PHE A 73 38.96 -82.69 59.85
C PHE A 73 38.19 -82.64 58.53
N ILE A 74 37.24 -83.54 58.31
CA ILE A 74 36.36 -83.51 57.13
C ILE A 74 35.54 -82.22 57.13
N GLN A 75 34.93 -81.85 58.26
CA GLN A 75 34.18 -80.60 58.37
C GLN A 75 35.07 -79.37 58.13
N THR A 76 36.34 -79.39 58.56
CA THR A 76 37.27 -78.27 58.33
C THR A 76 37.67 -78.19 56.86
N ALA A 77 37.88 -79.31 56.20
CA ALA A 77 38.17 -79.37 54.77
C ALA A 77 36.94 -78.97 53.91
N GLU A 78 35.74 -79.42 54.30
CA GLU A 78 34.47 -79.01 53.70
C GLU A 78 34.23 -77.51 53.90
N CYS A 79 34.37 -76.99 55.13
CA CYS A 79 34.28 -75.55 55.40
C CYS A 79 35.31 -74.75 54.60
N SER A 80 36.55 -75.23 54.44
CA SER A 80 37.55 -74.55 53.63
C SER A 80 37.18 -74.55 52.14
N LYS A 81 36.55 -75.61 51.65
CA LYS A 81 36.05 -75.71 50.28
C LYS A 81 34.86 -74.78 50.06
N ASP A 82 33.94 -74.73 51.01
CA ASP A 82 32.78 -73.83 50.99
C ASP A 82 33.24 -72.37 51.03
N ILE A 83 34.20 -72.03 51.89
CA ILE A 83 34.82 -70.69 51.94
C ILE A 83 35.47 -70.34 50.59
N SER A 84 36.19 -71.28 49.96
CA SER A 84 36.78 -71.04 48.65
C SER A 84 35.73 -70.80 47.56
N ASN A 85 34.60 -71.50 47.61
CA ASN A 85 33.49 -71.32 46.68
C ASN A 85 32.73 -70.00 46.96
N ASP A 86 32.60 -69.61 48.22
CA ASP A 86 31.99 -68.33 48.60
C ASP A 86 32.87 -67.17 48.12
N PHE A 87 34.20 -67.27 48.23
CA PHE A 87 35.12 -66.26 47.70
C PHE A 87 35.06 -66.12 46.18
N SER A 88 34.97 -67.23 45.43
CA SER A 88 34.80 -67.15 43.97
C SER A 88 33.45 -66.52 43.61
N THR A 89 32.39 -66.85 44.36
CA THR A 89 31.07 -66.23 44.17
C THR A 89 31.10 -64.72 44.48
N ILE A 90 31.85 -64.30 45.50
CA ILE A 90 32.04 -62.88 45.84
C ILE A 90 32.82 -62.17 44.73
N GLU A 91 33.85 -62.79 44.16
CA GLU A 91 34.63 -62.24 43.05
C GLU A 91 33.79 -62.06 41.78
N GLU A 92 32.94 -63.04 41.45
CA GLU A 92 31.97 -62.93 40.36
C GLU A 92 30.96 -61.80 40.59
N ARG A 93 30.45 -61.64 41.82
CA ARG A 93 29.52 -60.53 42.14
C ARG A 93 30.22 -59.17 42.10
N LEU A 94 31.46 -59.08 42.58
CA LEU A 94 32.26 -57.84 42.53
C LEU A 94 32.54 -57.41 41.09
N THR A 95 32.86 -58.35 40.21
CA THR A 95 33.07 -58.05 38.79
C THR A 95 31.79 -57.61 38.07
N ILE A 96 30.63 -58.15 38.45
CA ILE A 96 29.32 -57.67 37.96
C ILE A 96 29.03 -56.25 38.45
N ILE A 97 29.28 -55.96 39.73
CA ILE A 97 29.06 -54.63 40.31
C ILE A 97 29.96 -53.59 39.65
N LEU A 98 31.22 -53.91 39.38
CA LEU A 98 32.13 -53.01 38.67
C LEU A 98 31.62 -52.67 37.27
N LYS A 99 31.15 -53.67 36.51
CA LYS A 99 30.55 -53.44 35.18
C LYS A 99 29.28 -52.58 35.26
N GLN A 100 28.41 -52.85 36.23
CA GLN A 100 27.19 -52.06 36.43
C GLN A 100 27.49 -50.62 36.87
N LEU A 101 28.58 -50.39 37.60
CA LEU A 101 29.01 -49.05 38.01
C LEU A 101 29.48 -48.22 36.81
N ASP A 102 30.23 -48.82 35.89
CA ASP A 102 30.65 -48.15 34.65
C ASP A 102 29.45 -47.84 33.75
N GLU A 103 28.52 -48.80 33.61
CA GLU A 103 27.28 -48.59 32.87
C GLU A 103 26.42 -47.48 33.50
N PHE A 104 26.27 -47.49 34.83
CA PHE A 104 25.57 -46.44 35.57
C PHE A 104 26.24 -45.07 35.40
N SER A 105 27.57 -45.00 35.47
CA SER A 105 28.34 -43.78 35.23
C SER A 105 28.08 -43.22 33.83
N SER A 106 28.05 -44.09 32.81
CA SER A 106 27.71 -43.70 31.43
C SER A 106 26.28 -43.17 31.31
N CYS A 107 25.31 -43.83 31.95
CA CYS A 107 23.91 -43.39 32.02
C CYS A 107 23.76 -42.05 32.75
N CYS A 108 24.53 -41.81 33.81
CA CYS A 108 24.54 -40.52 34.50
C CYS A 108 25.07 -39.40 33.60
N GLN A 109 26.10 -39.67 32.79
CA GLN A 109 26.63 -38.67 31.86
C GLN A 109 25.64 -38.32 30.74
N THR A 110 24.94 -39.30 30.17
CA THR A 110 23.86 -39.05 29.20
C THR A 110 22.70 -38.31 29.86
N PHE A 111 22.29 -38.71 31.06
CA PHE A 111 21.25 -38.02 31.82
C PHE A 111 21.60 -36.55 32.08
N ILE A 112 22.84 -36.23 32.47
CA ILE A 112 23.28 -34.84 32.67
C ILE A 112 23.17 -34.06 31.37
N ARG A 113 23.65 -34.60 30.23
CA ARG A 113 23.56 -33.93 28.92
C ARG A 113 22.12 -33.65 28.49
N GLU A 114 21.24 -34.65 28.62
CA GLU A 114 19.82 -34.50 28.28
C GLU A 114 19.11 -33.52 29.22
N THR A 115 19.47 -33.54 30.51
CA THR A 115 18.94 -32.62 31.51
C THR A 115 19.38 -31.19 31.22
N GLU A 116 20.63 -30.96 30.82
CA GLU A 116 21.13 -29.63 30.43
C GLU A 116 20.42 -29.08 29.19
N GLN A 117 20.22 -29.91 28.16
CA GLN A 117 19.46 -29.53 26.96
C GLN A 117 18.00 -29.20 27.31
N THR A 118 17.36 -30.06 28.10
CA THR A 118 15.98 -29.85 28.57
C THR A 118 15.87 -28.61 29.43
N ASN A 119 16.86 -28.34 30.29
CA ASN A 119 16.89 -27.16 31.14
C ASN A 119 17.12 -25.88 30.30
N HIS A 120 17.94 -25.95 29.24
CA HIS A 120 18.09 -24.86 28.29
C HIS A 120 16.78 -24.56 27.56
N LEU A 121 16.10 -25.56 27.02
CA LEU A 121 14.79 -25.42 26.38
C LEU A 121 13.74 -24.89 27.37
N ARG A 122 13.75 -25.37 28.62
CA ARG A 122 12.85 -24.88 29.67
C ARG A 122 13.11 -23.41 30.01
N LYS A 123 14.38 -22.99 30.10
CA LYS A 123 14.76 -21.59 30.30
C LYS A 123 14.30 -20.72 29.13
N GLN A 124 14.48 -21.17 27.90
CA GLN A 124 13.98 -20.48 26.70
C GLN A 124 12.45 -20.37 26.72
N ASN A 125 11.74 -21.46 26.99
CA ASN A 125 10.28 -21.45 27.07
C ASN A 125 9.76 -20.56 28.20
N MET A 126 10.41 -20.58 29.37
CA MET A 126 10.05 -19.71 30.49
C MET A 126 10.28 -18.22 30.15
N PHE A 127 11.36 -17.90 29.44
CA PHE A 127 11.62 -16.55 28.95
C PHE A 127 10.57 -16.11 27.93
N THR A 128 10.24 -16.98 26.96
CA THR A 128 9.17 -16.73 25.98
C THR A 128 7.83 -16.53 26.67
N LEU A 129 7.49 -17.33 27.68
CA LEU A 129 6.24 -17.19 28.43
C LEU A 129 6.17 -15.86 29.19
N GLN A 130 7.28 -15.44 29.81
CA GLN A 130 7.35 -14.15 30.53
C GLN A 130 7.19 -12.95 29.58
N LYS A 131 7.69 -13.06 28.35
CA LYS A 131 7.64 -12.01 27.32
C LYS A 131 6.49 -12.16 26.33
N TYR A 132 5.69 -13.22 26.46
CA TYR A 132 4.58 -13.53 25.57
C TYR A 132 3.59 -12.36 25.39
N PRO A 133 3.17 -11.62 26.45
CA PRO A 133 2.25 -10.50 26.28
C PRO A 133 2.84 -9.40 25.39
N GLN A 134 4.12 -9.07 25.56
CA GLN A 134 4.81 -8.05 24.76
C GLN A 134 4.99 -8.49 23.31
N LEU A 135 5.16 -9.79 23.07
CA LEU A 135 5.24 -10.36 21.73
C LEU A 135 3.87 -10.34 21.04
N LEU A 136 2.80 -10.63 21.78
CA LEU A 136 1.43 -10.58 21.29
C LEU A 136 1.06 -9.16 20.86
N GLU A 137 1.37 -8.15 21.67
CA GLU A 137 1.15 -6.74 21.31
C GLU A 137 1.80 -6.37 19.97
N ILE A 138 3.01 -6.88 19.69
CA ILE A 138 3.72 -6.63 18.43
C ILE A 138 3.06 -7.35 17.25
N LEU A 139 2.60 -8.58 17.46
CA LEU A 139 1.92 -9.39 16.44
C LEU A 139 0.51 -8.87 16.11
N GLU A 140 -0.14 -8.17 17.05
CA GLU A 140 -1.47 -7.58 16.86
C GLU A 140 -1.44 -6.25 16.11
N ILE A 141 -0.26 -5.61 15.94
CA ILE A 141 -0.14 -4.29 15.27
C ILE A 141 -0.79 -4.25 13.88
N PRO A 142 -0.57 -5.21 12.97
CA PRO A 142 -1.20 -5.19 11.65
C PRO A 142 -2.73 -5.30 11.72
N GLN A 143 -3.24 -6.08 12.68
CA GLN A 143 -4.70 -6.21 12.89
C GLN A 143 -5.28 -4.91 13.44
N LEU A 144 -4.60 -4.28 14.40
CA LEU A 144 -4.98 -2.98 14.94
C LEU A 144 -4.96 -1.91 13.85
N MET A 145 -3.91 -1.87 13.03
CA MET A 145 -3.81 -0.94 11.89
C MET A 145 -4.99 -1.11 10.92
N ASN A 146 -5.30 -2.35 10.53
CA ASN A 146 -6.43 -2.62 9.65
C ASN A 146 -7.77 -2.18 10.25
N THR A 147 -7.97 -2.39 11.56
CA THR A 147 -9.18 -1.94 12.26
C THR A 147 -9.26 -0.41 12.32
N CYS A 148 -8.15 0.28 12.61
CA CYS A 148 -8.11 1.75 12.62
C CYS A 148 -8.45 2.33 11.24
N VAL A 149 -7.83 1.81 10.17
CA VAL A 149 -8.06 2.29 8.81
C VAL A 149 -9.51 2.01 8.35
N ARG A 150 -10.08 0.84 8.68
CA ARG A 150 -11.47 0.52 8.31
C ARG A 150 -12.52 1.38 9.02
N ASN A 151 -12.19 1.91 10.20
CA ASN A 151 -13.09 2.72 11.02
C ASN A 151 -12.84 4.23 10.89
N ASP A 152 -12.04 4.68 9.91
CA ASP A 152 -11.66 6.09 9.68
C ASP A 152 -10.89 6.76 10.85
N TYR A 153 -10.28 5.96 11.74
CA TYR A 153 -9.41 6.43 12.83
C TYR A 153 -7.99 6.69 12.32
N PHE A 154 -7.86 7.71 11.46
CA PHE A 154 -6.60 8.01 10.75
C PHE A 154 -5.51 8.58 11.66
N ASP A 155 -5.86 9.28 12.73
CA ASP A 155 -4.87 9.81 13.68
C ASP A 155 -4.16 8.68 14.43
N GLU A 156 -4.93 7.72 14.94
CA GLU A 156 -4.44 6.52 15.62
C GLU A 156 -3.64 5.63 14.65
N ALA A 157 -4.11 5.48 13.40
CA ALA A 157 -3.37 4.77 12.36
C ALA A 157 -1.99 5.41 12.12
N LEU A 158 -1.91 6.73 12.00
CA LEU A 158 -0.64 7.44 11.83
C LEU A 158 0.29 7.27 13.04
N GLU A 159 -0.24 7.24 14.26
CA GLU A 159 0.56 6.92 15.45
C GLU A 159 1.17 5.52 15.37
N ILE A 160 0.39 4.51 14.93
CA ILE A 160 0.88 3.15 14.69
C ILE A 160 1.99 3.15 13.64
N VAL A 161 1.87 3.91 12.54
CA VAL A 161 2.95 4.05 11.54
C VAL A 161 4.23 4.59 12.19
N THR A 162 4.13 5.62 13.02
CA THR A 162 5.32 6.16 13.71
C THR A 162 5.92 5.15 14.69
N TYR A 163 5.10 4.32 15.33
CA TYR A 163 5.54 3.26 16.22
C TYR A 163 6.27 2.17 15.43
N CYS A 164 5.72 1.72 14.29
CA CYS A 164 6.36 0.77 13.38
C CYS A 164 7.70 1.30 12.84
N LYS A 165 7.78 2.57 12.43
CA LYS A 165 9.05 3.21 12.02
C LYS A 165 10.08 3.21 13.15
N ARG A 166 9.66 3.42 14.41
CA ARG A 166 10.52 3.33 15.59
C ARG A 166 10.95 1.89 15.89
N LEU A 167 10.05 0.94 15.70
CA LEU A 167 10.29 -0.50 15.87
C LEU A 167 11.32 -0.98 14.84
N GLU A 168 11.13 -0.65 13.57
CA GLU A 168 12.09 -0.92 12.49
C GLU A 168 13.48 -0.39 12.84
N ARG A 169 13.61 0.88 13.26
CA ARG A 169 14.91 1.43 13.68
C ARG A 169 15.55 0.71 14.87
N LYS A 170 14.77 0.24 15.83
CA LYS A 170 15.28 -0.48 17.02
C LYS A 170 15.77 -1.88 16.68
N PHE A 171 15.06 -2.59 15.81
CA PHE A 171 15.36 -3.97 15.45
C PHE A 171 16.26 -4.11 14.20
N SER A 172 16.46 -3.04 13.44
CA SER A 172 17.40 -2.96 12.31
C SER A 172 18.77 -2.36 12.69
N LEU A 173 19.09 -2.24 13.99
CA LEU A 173 20.38 -1.69 14.42
C LEU A 173 21.56 -2.56 13.90
N PRO A 174 22.64 -1.93 13.40
CA PRO A 174 23.83 -2.63 12.96
C PRO A 174 24.55 -3.20 14.20
N LEU A 175 24.61 -4.52 14.31
CA LEU A 175 25.56 -5.17 15.20
C LEU A 175 26.96 -4.75 14.73
N ASN A 176 27.68 -4.01 15.57
CA ASN A 176 29.08 -3.61 15.50
C ASN A 176 29.77 -3.62 14.12
N LYS A 177 30.24 -2.43 13.72
CA LYS A 177 31.35 -2.22 12.80
C LYS A 177 32.32 -3.40 12.78
N ILE A 178 32.69 -3.81 11.56
CA ILE A 178 33.70 -4.81 11.18
C ILE A 178 33.06 -6.16 10.81
N THR A 179 32.84 -6.32 9.50
CA THR A 179 32.62 -7.57 8.73
C THR A 179 31.23 -7.70 8.09
N SER A 180 31.13 -7.11 6.89
CA SER A 180 30.23 -7.48 5.77
C SER A 180 28.74 -7.71 6.04
N ASN A 181 27.94 -6.73 5.62
CA ASN A 181 26.73 -6.84 4.78
C ASN A 181 25.59 -7.81 5.15
N THR A 182 25.47 -8.25 6.40
CA THR A 182 24.30 -9.02 6.85
C THR A 182 23.57 -8.26 7.94
N THR A 183 22.71 -7.31 7.55
CA THR A 183 21.69 -6.78 8.47
C THR A 183 20.75 -7.91 8.82
N LEU A 184 20.83 -8.42 10.06
CA LEU A 184 19.94 -9.47 10.54
C LEU A 184 18.54 -8.85 10.76
N HIS A 185 17.77 -8.69 9.69
CA HIS A 185 16.38 -8.30 9.77
C HIS A 185 15.60 -9.48 10.35
N ILE A 186 14.94 -9.30 11.49
CA ILE A 186 14.04 -10.31 12.04
C ILE A 186 12.88 -10.45 11.03
N PRO A 187 12.68 -11.63 10.40
CA PRO A 187 11.69 -11.81 9.33
C PRO A 187 10.25 -11.47 9.75
N ILE A 188 9.94 -11.69 11.02
CA ILE A 188 8.62 -11.36 11.59
C ILE A 188 8.41 -9.84 11.60
N VAL A 189 9.44 -9.06 11.97
CA VAL A 189 9.37 -7.60 12.00
C VAL A 189 9.26 -7.03 10.59
N THR A 190 9.99 -7.58 9.61
CA THR A 190 9.84 -7.17 8.21
C THR A 190 8.43 -7.43 7.68
N ASN A 191 7.84 -8.57 8.03
CA ASN A 191 6.48 -8.90 7.61
C ASN A 191 5.45 -7.94 8.22
N ILE A 192 5.56 -7.65 9.52
CA ILE A 192 4.68 -6.67 10.20
C ILE A 192 4.81 -5.28 9.56
N VAL A 193 6.03 -4.83 9.26
CA VAL A 193 6.23 -3.53 8.60
C VAL A 193 5.62 -3.52 7.20
N ASN A 194 5.76 -4.61 6.44
CA ASN A 194 5.15 -4.73 5.11
C ASN A 194 3.61 -4.74 5.18
N ASP A 195 3.02 -5.49 6.12
CA ASP A 195 1.56 -5.51 6.31
C ASP A 195 1.02 -4.12 6.67
N VAL A 196 1.74 -3.40 7.54
CA VAL A 196 1.40 -2.02 7.90
C VAL A 196 1.54 -1.06 6.71
N ARG A 197 2.54 -1.26 5.83
CA ARG A 197 2.68 -0.48 4.59
C ARG A 197 1.51 -0.73 3.63
N LEU A 198 1.07 -1.98 3.48
CA LEU A 198 -0.11 -2.31 2.67
C LEU A 198 -1.39 -1.65 3.22
N SER A 199 -1.58 -1.66 4.53
CA SER A 199 -2.71 -0.96 5.16
C SER A 199 -2.63 0.56 4.98
N LEU A 200 -1.42 1.13 4.96
CA LEU A 200 -1.19 2.55 4.72
C LEU A 200 -1.47 2.93 3.25
N GLU A 201 -1.10 2.09 2.28
CA GLU A 201 -1.47 2.28 0.88
C GLU A 201 -3.00 2.28 0.70
N TYR A 202 -3.68 1.34 1.36
CA TYR A 202 -5.14 1.30 1.39
C TYR A 202 -5.76 2.57 2.02
N MET A 203 -5.19 3.06 3.12
CA MET A 203 -5.59 4.33 3.76
C MET A 203 -5.43 5.51 2.80
N LEU A 204 -4.33 5.56 2.05
CA LEU A 204 -4.07 6.59 1.06
C LEU A 204 -5.09 6.55 -0.08
N GLU A 205 -5.44 5.37 -0.59
CA GLU A 205 -6.50 5.22 -1.60
C GLU A 205 -7.85 5.71 -1.09
N GLN A 206 -8.22 5.38 0.15
CA GLN A 206 -9.46 5.86 0.77
C GLN A 206 -9.49 7.40 0.87
N LEU A 207 -8.40 8.01 1.32
CA LEU A 207 -8.30 9.47 1.42
C LEU A 207 -8.34 10.16 0.05
N ILE A 208 -7.67 9.59 -0.96
CA ILE A 208 -7.75 10.09 -2.34
C ILE A 208 -9.17 9.96 -2.87
N ASN A 209 -9.86 8.85 -2.60
CA ASN A 209 -11.25 8.67 -2.99
C ASN A 209 -12.18 9.68 -2.30
N GLN A 210 -11.94 10.02 -1.03
CA GLN A 210 -12.66 11.11 -0.36
C GLN A 210 -12.40 12.47 -1.03
N LEU A 211 -11.17 12.76 -1.47
CA LEU A 211 -10.84 13.99 -2.22
C LEU A 211 -11.56 14.09 -3.57
N GLN A 212 -11.90 12.95 -4.18
CA GLN A 212 -12.67 12.87 -5.43
C GLN A 212 -14.19 13.10 -5.24
N THR A 213 -14.65 13.44 -4.03
CA THR A 213 -16.06 13.74 -3.74
C THR A 213 -16.28 15.24 -3.46
N GLN A 214 -17.54 15.63 -3.25
CA GLN A 214 -17.86 16.98 -2.83
C GLN A 214 -17.48 17.17 -1.36
N ILE A 215 -16.40 17.89 -1.13
CA ILE A 215 -15.84 18.13 0.21
C ILE A 215 -15.77 19.61 0.53
N GLN A 216 -16.04 19.95 1.78
CA GLN A 216 -15.86 21.30 2.30
C GLN A 216 -14.39 21.55 2.67
N LEU A 217 -14.02 22.84 2.74
CA LEU A 217 -12.66 23.27 3.05
C LEU A 217 -12.07 22.64 4.35
N PRO A 218 -12.78 22.58 5.49
CA PRO A 218 -12.21 22.01 6.72
C PRO A 218 -11.88 20.51 6.59
N ALA A 219 -12.76 19.74 5.96
CA ALA A 219 -12.53 18.31 5.72
C ALA A 219 -11.36 18.09 4.75
N CYS A 220 -11.25 18.94 3.71
CA CYS A 220 -10.15 18.93 2.77
C CYS A 220 -8.80 19.19 3.44
N LEU A 221 -8.72 20.21 4.31
CA LEU A 221 -7.53 20.53 5.10
C LEU A 221 -7.13 19.35 6.00
N ARG A 222 -8.10 18.70 6.65
CA ARG A 222 -7.84 17.51 7.48
C ARG A 222 -7.30 16.33 6.68
N ILE A 223 -7.92 15.99 5.55
CA ILE A 223 -7.49 14.88 4.68
C ILE A 223 -6.07 15.13 4.15
N MET A 224 -5.81 16.34 3.63
CA MET A 224 -4.47 16.70 3.14
C MET A 224 -3.44 16.76 4.27
N GLY A 225 -3.86 17.15 5.48
CA GLY A 225 -3.05 17.07 6.69
C GLY A 225 -2.62 15.63 7.02
N PHE A 226 -3.52 14.65 6.88
CA PHE A 226 -3.20 13.23 7.05
C PHE A 226 -2.21 12.75 5.98
N ILE A 227 -2.45 13.06 4.70
CA ILE A 227 -1.56 12.68 3.60
C ILE A 227 -0.16 13.29 3.81
N ARG A 228 -0.08 14.57 4.23
CA ARG A 228 1.19 15.24 4.55
C ARG A 228 1.90 14.57 5.73
N ARG A 229 1.17 14.11 6.75
CA ARG A 229 1.73 13.38 7.91
C ARG A 229 2.21 11.96 7.59
N MET A 230 1.72 11.34 6.51
CA MET A 230 2.24 10.03 6.08
C MET A 230 3.69 10.10 5.58
N ASP A 231 4.12 11.29 5.13
CA ASP A 231 5.50 11.56 4.67
C ASP A 231 5.89 10.68 3.46
N ILE A 232 4.95 10.49 2.53
CA ILE A 232 5.12 9.72 1.29
C ILE A 232 5.42 10.64 0.10
N TYR A 233 4.80 11.82 0.07
CA TYR A 233 4.84 12.74 -1.06
C TYR A 233 5.64 13.99 -0.73
N ASN A 234 6.42 14.45 -1.71
CA ASN A 234 6.98 15.79 -1.70
C ASN A 234 5.88 16.85 -1.90
N GLU A 235 6.14 18.12 -1.57
CA GLU A 235 5.14 19.20 -1.68
C GLU A 235 4.58 19.33 -3.12
N LEU A 236 5.43 19.18 -4.13
CA LEU A 236 5.05 19.14 -5.55
C LEU A 236 4.11 17.96 -5.87
N GLU A 237 4.44 16.77 -5.36
CA GLU A 237 3.65 15.55 -5.57
C GLU A 237 2.30 15.64 -4.84
N LEU A 238 2.27 16.27 -3.67
CA LEU A 238 1.07 16.54 -2.91
C LEU A 238 0.14 17.52 -3.66
N ARG A 239 0.69 18.60 -4.24
CA ARG A 239 -0.04 19.52 -5.13
C ARG A 239 -0.60 18.79 -6.34
N LEU A 240 0.19 17.92 -6.97
CA LEU A 240 -0.26 17.10 -8.12
C LEU A 240 -1.36 16.12 -7.73
N CYS A 241 -1.19 15.39 -6.64
CA CYS A 241 -2.17 14.43 -6.12
C CYS A 241 -3.51 15.13 -5.85
N PHE A 242 -3.48 16.28 -5.18
CA PHE A 242 -4.66 17.10 -4.95
C PHE A 242 -5.33 17.51 -6.27
N LEU A 243 -4.57 18.12 -7.20
CA LEU A 243 -5.13 18.57 -8.48
C LEU A 243 -5.69 17.41 -9.30
N GLN A 244 -5.04 16.24 -9.30
CA GLN A 244 -5.52 15.04 -9.98
C GLN A 244 -6.83 14.52 -9.38
N ALA A 245 -6.90 14.38 -8.06
CA ALA A 245 -8.12 13.92 -7.37
C ALA A 245 -9.30 14.87 -7.61
N ARG A 246 -9.07 16.19 -7.51
CA ARG A 246 -10.10 17.20 -7.78
C ARG A 246 -10.48 17.29 -9.26
N THR A 247 -9.54 17.02 -10.17
CA THR A 247 -9.81 16.90 -11.61
C THR A 247 -10.74 15.72 -11.89
N GLN A 248 -10.51 14.58 -11.25
CA GLN A 248 -11.39 13.42 -11.41
C GLN A 248 -12.80 13.70 -10.86
N PHE A 249 -12.92 14.42 -9.74
CA PHE A 249 -14.22 14.90 -9.25
C PHE A 249 -14.93 15.78 -10.28
N LEU A 250 -14.24 16.77 -10.84
CA LEU A 250 -14.77 17.65 -11.88
C LEU A 250 -15.25 16.84 -13.09
N HIS A 251 -14.41 15.96 -13.65
CA HIS A 251 -14.79 15.14 -14.80
C HIS A 251 -15.97 14.21 -14.51
N LYS A 252 -16.01 13.56 -13.34
CA LYS A 252 -17.17 12.73 -12.95
C LYS A 252 -18.46 13.54 -12.97
N ARG A 253 -18.44 14.76 -12.41
CA ARG A 253 -19.60 15.64 -12.34
C ARG A 253 -20.03 16.18 -13.70
N LEU A 254 -19.09 16.62 -14.53
CA LEU A 254 -19.36 17.12 -15.87
C LEU A 254 -19.84 16.01 -16.82
N ASN A 255 -19.29 14.80 -16.72
CA ASN A 255 -19.74 13.65 -17.52
C ASN A 255 -21.18 13.25 -17.19
N LEU A 256 -21.61 13.37 -15.92
CA LEU A 256 -23.01 13.13 -15.54
C LEU A 256 -23.95 14.11 -16.23
N ILE A 257 -23.58 15.39 -16.32
CA ILE A 257 -24.35 16.40 -17.05
C ILE A 257 -24.40 16.02 -18.54
N GLN A 258 -23.25 15.74 -19.16
CA GLN A 258 -23.20 15.40 -20.57
C GLN A 258 -24.04 14.14 -20.92
N GLN A 259 -24.04 13.13 -20.05
CA GLN A 259 -24.88 11.93 -20.22
C GLN A 259 -26.37 12.23 -20.10
N GLN A 260 -26.77 13.07 -19.14
CA GLN A 260 -28.18 13.49 -18.98
C GLN A 260 -28.72 14.10 -20.28
N TYR A 261 -27.98 15.06 -20.85
CA TYR A 261 -28.39 15.77 -22.06
C TYR A 261 -28.21 14.97 -23.36
N SER A 262 -27.40 13.91 -23.35
CA SER A 262 -27.32 12.97 -24.48
C SER A 262 -28.49 11.98 -24.51
N SER A 263 -29.09 11.67 -23.35
CA SER A 263 -30.16 10.67 -23.20
C SER A 263 -31.57 11.24 -23.39
N THR A 264 -31.77 12.53 -23.10
CA THR A 264 -33.02 13.23 -23.34
C THR A 264 -33.02 13.71 -24.80
N ASN A 265 -33.79 13.08 -25.69
CA ASN A 265 -33.93 13.40 -27.13
C ASN A 265 -34.41 14.85 -27.46
N VAL A 266 -34.37 15.77 -26.50
CA VAL A 266 -34.64 17.20 -26.66
C VAL A 266 -33.34 17.93 -26.31
N SER A 267 -32.56 18.28 -27.33
CA SER A 267 -31.26 18.93 -27.14
C SER A 267 -31.45 20.43 -26.90
N ASP A 268 -31.84 20.79 -25.67
CA ASP A 268 -31.77 22.17 -25.22
C ASP A 268 -30.31 22.53 -24.88
N TYR A 269 -29.55 22.85 -25.94
CA TYR A 269 -28.13 23.26 -25.85
C TYR A 269 -27.93 24.45 -24.90
N TYR A 270 -28.92 25.36 -24.82
CA TYR A 270 -28.92 26.44 -23.83
C TYR A 270 -28.93 25.92 -22.39
N GLU A 271 -29.79 24.94 -22.08
CA GLU A 271 -29.91 24.42 -20.71
C GLU A 271 -28.67 23.60 -20.34
N HIS A 272 -28.14 22.82 -21.29
CA HIS A 272 -26.86 22.13 -21.14
C HIS A 272 -25.74 23.14 -20.84
N ALA A 273 -25.57 24.16 -21.67
CA ALA A 273 -24.53 25.18 -21.50
C ALA A 273 -24.67 25.91 -20.15
N SER A 274 -25.89 26.32 -19.77
CA SER A 274 -26.12 27.03 -18.52
C SER A 274 -25.76 26.17 -17.30
N LYS A 275 -26.20 24.90 -17.24
CA LYS A 275 -25.84 24.00 -16.14
C LYS A 275 -24.34 23.68 -16.13
N TYR A 276 -23.74 23.51 -17.31
CA TYR A 276 -22.32 23.24 -17.46
C TYR A 276 -21.46 24.41 -16.95
N ILE A 277 -21.85 25.66 -17.24
CA ILE A 277 -21.20 26.88 -16.73
C ILE A 277 -21.30 26.94 -15.21
N ASP A 278 -22.50 26.78 -14.65
CA ASP A 278 -22.71 26.93 -13.20
C ASP A 278 -21.96 25.85 -12.40
N GLU A 279 -22.01 24.58 -12.82
CA GLU A 279 -21.29 23.49 -12.15
C GLU A 279 -19.78 23.65 -12.30
N THR A 280 -19.28 23.98 -13.50
CA THR A 280 -17.84 24.22 -13.72
C THR A 280 -17.35 25.37 -12.85
N ARG A 281 -18.10 26.48 -12.80
CA ARG A 281 -17.76 27.63 -11.95
C ARG A 281 -17.67 27.23 -10.49
N ASN A 282 -18.71 26.59 -9.95
CA ASN A 282 -18.79 26.26 -8.53
C ASN A 282 -17.65 25.31 -8.13
N ILE A 283 -17.41 24.26 -8.92
CA ILE A 283 -16.36 23.27 -8.62
C ILE A 283 -14.97 23.88 -8.75
N LEU A 284 -14.70 24.64 -9.82
CA LEU A 284 -13.41 25.30 -9.96
C LEU A 284 -13.19 26.32 -8.84
N PHE A 285 -14.22 27.06 -8.44
CA PHE A 285 -14.10 28.03 -7.35
C PHE A 285 -13.71 27.35 -6.03
N ASP A 286 -14.35 26.22 -5.72
CA ASP A 286 -14.00 25.40 -4.56
C ASP A 286 -12.56 24.89 -4.65
N ILE A 287 -12.14 24.39 -5.81
CA ILE A 287 -10.78 23.87 -6.01
C ILE A 287 -9.75 24.99 -5.86
N VAL A 288 -9.97 26.16 -6.46
CA VAL A 288 -9.05 27.30 -6.34
C VAL A 288 -8.96 27.77 -4.90
N THR A 289 -10.09 27.87 -4.20
CA THR A 289 -10.14 28.29 -2.79
C THR A 289 -9.42 27.27 -1.89
N GLN A 290 -9.68 25.97 -2.08
CA GLN A 290 -9.02 24.89 -1.36
C GLN A 290 -7.52 24.86 -1.63
N TYR A 291 -7.10 24.98 -2.89
CA TYR A 291 -5.70 24.99 -3.28
C TYR A 291 -4.95 26.14 -2.60
N ARG A 292 -5.50 27.35 -2.65
CA ARG A 292 -4.90 28.54 -2.02
C ARG A 292 -4.79 28.39 -0.50
N ALA A 293 -5.80 27.81 0.15
CA ALA A 293 -5.78 27.56 1.59
C ALA A 293 -4.79 26.45 2.00
N LEU A 294 -4.58 25.45 1.16
CA LEU A 294 -3.70 24.30 1.43
C LEU A 294 -2.21 24.60 1.20
N PHE A 295 -1.93 25.39 0.16
CA PHE A 295 -0.60 25.57 -0.39
C PHE A 295 -0.09 27.01 -0.32
N SER A 296 -0.79 27.89 0.44
CA SER A 296 -0.45 29.28 0.77
C SER A 296 0.67 29.88 -0.09
N ASP A 297 0.35 30.24 -1.33
CA ASP A 297 1.30 30.91 -2.24
C ASP A 297 1.59 32.37 -1.81
N ASP A 298 1.10 32.82 -0.65
CA ASP A 298 1.16 34.23 -0.20
C ASP A 298 2.47 34.60 0.53
N ASP A 299 3.25 33.62 1.04
CA ASP A 299 4.61 33.83 1.59
C ASP A 299 5.67 33.92 0.47
N THR A 300 5.35 34.70 -0.56
CA THR A 300 6.17 35.00 -1.74
C THR A 300 7.54 35.59 -1.43
N THR A 301 7.71 36.29 -0.30
CA THR A 301 8.90 37.11 -0.05
C THR A 301 10.10 36.30 0.46
N LEU A 302 9.89 35.23 1.23
CA LEU A 302 10.95 34.39 1.77
C LEU A 302 11.27 33.18 0.89
N TYR A 303 10.30 32.62 0.17
CA TYR A 303 10.53 31.47 -0.73
C TYR A 303 11.27 31.85 -2.02
N VAL A 304 11.02 33.05 -2.56
CA VAL A 304 11.66 33.55 -3.79
C VAL A 304 13.16 33.81 -3.60
N THR A 305 13.61 34.07 -2.37
CA THR A 305 15.02 34.37 -2.05
C THR A 305 15.89 33.12 -1.94
N PHE A 306 15.35 31.97 -1.48
CA PHE A 306 16.14 30.75 -1.27
C PHE A 306 15.88 29.65 -2.33
N ASN A 307 14.66 29.49 -2.86
CA ASN A 307 14.27 28.39 -3.76
C ASN A 307 13.43 28.86 -4.97
N ARG A 308 13.91 29.89 -5.69
CA ARG A 308 13.21 30.53 -6.80
C ARG A 308 12.73 29.57 -7.89
N ASN A 309 13.51 28.54 -8.24
CA ASN A 309 13.19 27.62 -9.32
C ASN A 309 12.08 26.61 -8.97
N GLU A 310 12.00 26.15 -7.71
CA GLU A 310 10.94 25.23 -7.27
C GLU A 310 9.62 25.98 -7.07
N PHE A 311 9.66 27.18 -6.47
CA PHE A 311 8.50 28.04 -6.32
C PHE A 311 7.85 28.41 -7.68
N ILE A 312 8.67 28.69 -8.70
CA ILE A 312 8.17 28.96 -10.06
C ILE A 312 7.49 27.72 -10.65
N LYS A 313 8.03 26.51 -10.43
CA LYS A 313 7.41 25.27 -10.90
C LYS A 313 6.07 25.01 -10.21
N GLU A 314 6.00 25.22 -8.89
CA GLU A 314 4.79 25.03 -8.08
C GLU A 314 3.66 25.99 -8.47
N THR A 315 3.96 27.28 -8.62
CA THR A 315 2.97 28.29 -9.01
C THR A 315 2.55 28.15 -10.48
N ASN A 316 3.47 27.78 -11.37
CA ASN A 316 3.16 27.50 -12.77
C ASN A 316 2.32 26.24 -12.95
N LEU A 317 2.47 25.23 -12.07
CA LEU A 317 1.68 24.01 -12.13
C LEU A 317 0.18 24.32 -12.01
N PHE A 318 -0.20 25.06 -10.97
CA PHE A 318 -1.59 25.42 -10.74
C PHE A 318 -2.16 26.29 -11.86
N ARG A 319 -1.38 27.28 -12.33
CA ARG A 319 -1.78 28.14 -13.46
C ARG A 319 -1.98 27.34 -14.75
N SER A 320 -1.04 26.45 -15.08
CA SER A 320 -1.12 25.60 -16.27
C SER A 320 -2.31 24.65 -16.20
N TRP A 321 -2.55 24.06 -15.02
CA TRP A 321 -3.72 23.23 -14.76
C TRP A 321 -5.02 24.01 -14.99
N LEU A 322 -5.13 25.21 -14.43
CA LEU A 322 -6.34 26.03 -14.57
C LEU A 322 -6.59 26.43 -16.03
N ILE A 323 -5.54 26.86 -16.74
CA ILE A 323 -5.61 27.17 -18.18
C ILE A 323 -6.09 25.96 -18.98
N TYR A 324 -5.56 24.77 -18.68
CA TYR A 324 -5.99 23.54 -19.35
C TYR A 324 -7.49 23.25 -19.12
N ARG A 325 -7.98 23.39 -17.88
CA ARG A 325 -9.41 23.20 -17.56
C ARG A 325 -10.30 24.24 -18.23
N LEU A 326 -9.86 25.49 -18.28
CA LEU A 326 -10.58 26.55 -18.99
C LEU A 326 -10.65 26.25 -20.49
N ASN A 327 -9.57 25.73 -21.10
CA ASN A 327 -9.59 25.34 -22.51
C ASN A 327 -10.54 24.18 -22.81
N GLU A 328 -10.68 23.19 -21.91
CA GLU A 328 -11.70 22.15 -22.06
C GLU A 328 -13.11 22.72 -21.96
N PHE A 329 -13.36 23.56 -20.96
CA PHE A 329 -14.63 24.27 -20.80
C PHE A 329 -14.99 25.09 -22.04
N LEU A 330 -14.01 25.82 -22.61
CA LEU A 330 -14.20 26.61 -23.83
C LEU A 330 -14.61 25.77 -25.03
N LYS A 331 -14.03 24.58 -25.20
CA LYS A 331 -14.38 23.67 -26.30
C LYS A 331 -15.83 23.21 -26.21
N VAL A 332 -16.29 22.83 -25.01
CA VAL A 332 -17.69 22.40 -24.80
C VAL A 332 -18.65 23.57 -25.04
N LEU A 333 -18.35 24.73 -24.46
CA LEU A 333 -19.16 25.93 -24.63
C LEU A 333 -19.24 26.37 -26.11
N GLN A 334 -18.13 26.26 -26.86
CA GLN A 334 -18.12 26.57 -28.28
C GLN A 334 -19.07 25.66 -29.07
N VAL A 335 -19.08 24.36 -28.78
CA VAL A 335 -19.98 23.40 -29.45
C VAL A 335 -21.44 23.73 -29.12
N ASP A 336 -21.78 23.96 -27.85
CA ASP A 336 -23.14 24.29 -27.45
C ASP A 336 -23.63 25.59 -28.09
N LEU A 337 -22.77 26.61 -28.12
CA LEU A 337 -23.06 27.91 -28.73
C LEU A 337 -23.26 27.84 -30.26
N GLN A 338 -22.62 26.91 -30.95
CA GLN A 338 -22.84 26.70 -32.39
C GLN A 338 -24.22 26.14 -32.70
N HIS A 339 -24.79 25.36 -31.77
CA HIS A 339 -26.10 24.74 -31.94
C HIS A 339 -27.26 25.58 -31.37
N CYS A 340 -26.97 26.60 -30.56
CA CYS A 340 -27.96 27.56 -30.08
C CYS A 340 -28.43 28.50 -31.20
N SER A 341 -29.46 28.11 -31.96
CA SER A 341 -30.07 28.91 -33.03
C SER A 341 -31.58 29.14 -32.79
N GLY A 342 -32.13 30.21 -33.36
CA GLY A 342 -33.57 30.49 -33.31
C GLY A 342 -34.06 30.93 -31.92
N SER A 343 -35.12 30.29 -31.39
CA SER A 343 -35.77 30.71 -30.13
C SER A 343 -34.87 30.65 -28.90
N GLN A 344 -33.83 29.82 -28.91
CA GLN A 344 -32.84 29.73 -27.83
C GLN A 344 -31.86 30.91 -27.82
N TYR A 345 -31.66 31.58 -28.96
CA TYR A 345 -30.76 32.73 -29.09
C TYR A 345 -31.22 33.92 -28.23
N GLN A 346 -32.53 34.09 -28.03
CA GLN A 346 -33.07 35.14 -27.16
C GLN A 346 -32.58 35.02 -25.70
N ARG A 347 -32.16 33.82 -25.28
CA ARG A 347 -31.62 33.56 -23.93
C ARG A 347 -30.10 33.68 -23.86
N LEU A 348 -29.43 33.97 -24.97
CA LEU A 348 -27.97 34.06 -25.06
C LEU A 348 -27.39 35.16 -24.15
N GLU A 349 -28.14 36.24 -23.93
CA GLU A 349 -27.74 37.31 -22.99
C GLU A 349 -27.53 36.78 -21.58
N SER A 350 -28.42 35.92 -21.10
CA SER A 350 -28.30 35.28 -19.79
C SER A 350 -27.02 34.43 -19.70
N LEU A 351 -26.75 33.65 -20.76
CA LEU A 351 -25.54 32.83 -20.85
C LEU A 351 -24.27 33.69 -20.86
N LEU A 352 -24.28 34.78 -21.63
CA LEU A 352 -23.19 35.75 -21.66
C LEU A 352 -22.96 36.37 -20.27
N GLY A 353 -24.03 36.75 -19.58
CA GLY A 353 -23.98 37.25 -18.21
C GLY A 353 -23.36 36.25 -17.23
N GLN A 354 -23.78 34.97 -17.30
CA GLN A 354 -23.22 33.89 -16.47
C GLN A 354 -21.72 33.69 -16.72
N VAL A 355 -21.30 33.68 -17.98
CA VAL A 355 -19.90 33.50 -18.38
C VAL A 355 -19.04 34.71 -18.00
N MET A 356 -19.56 35.92 -18.15
CA MET A 356 -18.89 37.15 -17.70
C MET A 356 -18.75 37.19 -16.19
N TYR A 357 -19.78 36.78 -15.45
CA TYR A 357 -19.71 36.63 -14.00
C TYR A 357 -18.70 35.56 -13.58
N PHE A 358 -18.67 34.42 -14.27
CA PHE A 358 -17.69 33.36 -14.05
C PHE A 358 -16.26 33.91 -14.22
N GLY A 359 -15.95 34.56 -15.34
CA GLY A 359 -14.63 35.19 -15.53
C GLY A 359 -14.31 36.28 -14.50
N ALA A 360 -15.29 37.11 -14.15
CA ALA A 360 -15.12 38.15 -13.12
C ALA A 360 -14.84 37.56 -11.73
N SER A 361 -15.48 36.45 -11.36
CA SER A 361 -15.27 35.80 -10.06
C SER A 361 -13.84 35.28 -9.89
N PHE A 362 -13.18 34.90 -10.97
CA PHE A 362 -11.78 34.42 -10.98
C PHE A 362 -10.75 35.54 -11.14
N SER A 363 -11.16 36.74 -11.56
CA SER A 363 -10.28 37.91 -11.65
C SER A 363 -9.62 38.26 -10.31
N ARG A 364 -10.33 38.01 -9.19
CA ARG A 364 -9.82 38.17 -7.82
C ARG A 364 -8.62 37.28 -7.52
N TYR A 365 -8.52 36.13 -8.20
CA TYR A 365 -7.41 35.18 -8.09
C TYR A 365 -6.33 35.41 -9.15
N GLY A 366 -6.43 36.49 -9.93
CA GLY A 366 -5.49 36.83 -11.01
C GLY A 366 -5.76 36.13 -12.33
N PHE A 367 -6.93 35.52 -12.51
CA PHE A 367 -7.32 34.81 -13.73
C PHE A 367 -8.54 35.46 -14.37
N ASP A 368 -8.31 36.35 -15.33
CA ASP A 368 -9.38 36.92 -16.15
C ASP A 368 -9.37 36.33 -17.55
N PHE A 369 -10.38 35.51 -17.84
CA PHE A 369 -10.54 34.82 -19.11
C PHE A 369 -11.77 35.32 -19.90
N ARG A 370 -12.40 36.43 -19.46
CA ARG A 370 -13.54 37.06 -20.16
C ARG A 370 -13.29 37.36 -21.65
N PRO A 371 -12.10 37.87 -22.06
CA PRO A 371 -11.84 38.16 -23.47
C PRO A 371 -11.96 36.94 -24.39
N LEU A 372 -11.70 35.74 -23.87
CA LEU A 372 -11.75 34.50 -24.66
C LEU A 372 -13.18 34.18 -25.12
N PHE A 373 -14.19 34.54 -24.34
CA PHE A 373 -15.58 34.24 -24.67
C PHE A 373 -16.17 35.15 -25.74
N ILE A 374 -15.73 36.41 -25.77
CA ILE A 374 -16.29 37.44 -26.65
C ILE A 374 -16.29 36.97 -28.10
N GLN A 375 -15.21 36.29 -28.53
CA GLN A 375 -15.10 35.76 -29.87
C GLN A 375 -16.20 34.73 -30.19
N PHE A 376 -16.46 33.76 -29.31
CA PHE A 376 -17.46 32.72 -29.54
C PHE A 376 -18.87 33.30 -29.63
N PHE A 377 -19.25 34.14 -28.67
CA PHE A 377 -20.57 34.79 -28.69
C PHE A 377 -20.73 35.72 -29.90
N SER A 378 -19.67 36.41 -30.33
CA SER A 378 -19.72 37.25 -31.54
C SER A 378 -19.93 36.45 -32.81
N GLN A 379 -19.35 35.24 -32.89
CA GLN A 379 -19.54 34.34 -34.03
C GLN A 379 -20.97 33.82 -34.08
N THR A 380 -21.52 33.36 -32.95
CA THR A 380 -22.92 32.93 -32.85
C THR A 380 -23.90 34.04 -33.20
N ALA A 381 -23.63 35.28 -32.75
CA ALA A 381 -24.44 36.45 -33.11
C ALA A 381 -24.42 36.75 -34.61
N LEU A 382 -23.24 36.66 -35.25
CA LEU A 382 -23.09 36.84 -36.69
C LEU A 382 -23.83 35.76 -37.49
N THR A 383 -23.71 34.49 -37.10
CA THR A 383 -24.39 33.38 -37.78
C THR A 383 -25.91 33.47 -37.64
N ASN A 384 -26.41 33.82 -36.45
CA ASN A 384 -27.84 34.01 -36.25
C ASN A 384 -28.38 35.16 -37.09
N PHE A 385 -27.69 36.32 -37.09
CA PHE A 385 -28.08 37.47 -37.90
C PHE A 385 -28.10 37.14 -39.40
N GLN A 386 -27.10 36.43 -39.89
CA GLN A 386 -27.04 35.97 -41.28
C GLN A 386 -28.22 35.03 -41.62
N SER A 387 -28.52 34.06 -40.74
CA SER A 387 -29.66 33.15 -40.91
C SER A 387 -30.99 33.89 -40.94
N SER A 388 -31.23 34.83 -40.03
CA SER A 388 -32.44 35.66 -40.01
C SER A 388 -32.60 36.49 -41.28
N LEU A 389 -31.51 37.01 -41.86
CA LEU A 389 -31.55 37.72 -43.14
C LEU A 389 -31.85 36.77 -44.32
N HIS A 390 -31.29 35.56 -44.32
CA HIS A 390 -31.62 34.56 -45.34
C HIS A 390 -33.10 34.15 -45.28
N GLU A 391 -33.63 33.95 -44.07
CA GLU A 391 -35.05 33.68 -43.86
C GLU A 391 -35.92 34.85 -44.30
N ALA A 392 -35.55 36.10 -43.98
CA ALA A 392 -36.24 37.30 -44.44
C ALA A 392 -36.29 37.37 -45.98
N ASN A 393 -35.16 37.10 -46.65
CA ASN A 393 -35.09 37.08 -48.12
C ASN A 393 -36.00 35.99 -48.71
N HIS A 394 -36.03 34.80 -48.10
CA HIS A 394 -36.84 33.68 -48.57
C HIS A 394 -38.34 33.94 -48.39
N ILE A 395 -38.75 34.44 -47.21
CA ILE A 395 -40.14 34.83 -46.95
C ILE A 395 -40.59 35.92 -47.94
N PHE A 396 -39.73 36.92 -48.20
CA PHE A 396 -40.03 37.96 -49.17
C PHE A 396 -40.22 37.39 -50.58
N GLU A 397 -39.33 36.50 -51.02
CA GLU A 397 -39.40 35.85 -52.33
C GLU A 397 -40.70 35.05 -52.49
N GLN A 398 -41.08 34.27 -51.48
CA GLN A 398 -42.35 33.54 -51.46
C GLN A 398 -43.57 34.46 -51.50
N LEU A 399 -43.59 35.50 -50.67
CA LEU A 399 -44.70 36.46 -50.65
C LEU A 399 -44.80 37.21 -51.98
N LEU A 400 -43.69 37.56 -52.62
CA LEU A 400 -43.68 38.26 -53.90
C LEU A 400 -44.30 37.42 -55.04
N THR A 401 -44.11 36.09 -55.03
CA THR A 401 -44.72 35.21 -56.05
C THR A 401 -46.24 35.12 -55.95
N SER A 402 -46.82 35.33 -54.77
CA SER A 402 -48.26 35.29 -54.53
C SER A 402 -48.90 36.68 -54.48
N TYR A 403 -48.09 37.74 -54.49
CA TYR A 403 -48.55 39.11 -54.37
C TYR A 403 -49.05 39.65 -55.71
N THR A 404 -50.28 40.17 -55.71
CA THR A 404 -50.85 40.95 -56.81
C THR A 404 -50.90 42.42 -56.40
N PHE A 405 -50.35 43.30 -57.23
CA PHE A 405 -50.48 44.75 -56.98
C PHE A 405 -51.93 45.18 -57.25
N ASP A 406 -52.69 45.39 -56.17
CA ASP A 406 -53.97 46.09 -56.27
C ASP A 406 -53.72 47.51 -56.78
N HIS A 407 -54.42 47.88 -57.88
CA HIS A 407 -54.20 49.12 -58.63
C HIS A 407 -54.64 50.40 -57.88
N TYR A 408 -55.03 50.29 -56.60
CA TYR A 408 -55.48 51.41 -55.79
C TYR A 408 -54.80 51.40 -54.42
N VAL A 409 -53.48 51.61 -54.40
CA VAL A 409 -52.85 52.19 -53.20
C VAL A 409 -53.21 53.67 -53.19
N GLN A 410 -54.30 54.03 -52.50
CA GLN A 410 -54.53 55.42 -52.13
C GLN A 410 -53.38 55.83 -51.20
N LEU A 411 -52.39 56.55 -51.75
CA LEU A 411 -51.40 57.21 -50.90
C LEU A 411 -52.18 58.08 -49.90
N PRO A 412 -51.93 57.95 -48.59
CA PRO A 412 -52.48 58.90 -47.63
C PRO A 412 -52.10 60.29 -48.13
N SER A 413 -53.11 61.12 -48.41
CA SER A 413 -52.91 62.54 -48.71
C SER A 413 -52.03 63.11 -47.61
N THR A 414 -50.94 63.73 -48.03
CA THR A 414 -49.94 64.36 -47.17
C THR A 414 -50.55 65.59 -46.52
N ASP A 415 -51.43 65.39 -45.55
CA ASP A 415 -51.74 66.42 -44.57
C ASP A 415 -50.59 66.43 -43.55
N SER A 416 -49.59 67.22 -43.93
CA SER A 416 -48.53 67.74 -43.09
C SER A 416 -49.08 68.37 -41.82
N SER A 417 -49.26 67.63 -40.73
CA SER A 417 -49.31 68.21 -39.37
C SER A 417 -49.38 67.18 -38.23
N THR A 418 -48.40 66.28 -38.11
CA THR A 418 -47.95 65.83 -36.78
C THR A 418 -46.47 65.51 -36.78
N THR A 419 -45.71 66.52 -36.37
CA THR A 419 -44.33 66.47 -35.92
C THR A 419 -44.19 65.55 -34.71
N SER A 420 -43.93 64.27 -34.95
CA SER A 420 -43.09 63.36 -34.16
C SER A 420 -43.28 61.95 -34.71
N THR A 421 -42.84 61.70 -35.94
CA THR A 421 -42.66 60.32 -36.40
C THR A 421 -41.57 59.72 -35.53
N ASN A 422 -41.93 59.00 -34.46
CA ASN A 422 -40.97 58.25 -33.67
C ASN A 422 -40.11 57.46 -34.66
N PRO A 423 -38.78 57.68 -34.72
CA PRO A 423 -37.90 56.99 -35.67
C PRO A 423 -37.87 55.46 -35.44
N PHE A 424 -38.48 55.01 -34.34
CA PHE A 424 -38.65 53.62 -33.94
C PHE A 424 -39.97 52.97 -34.42
N VAL A 425 -40.83 53.71 -35.13
CA VAL A 425 -42.09 53.18 -35.67
C VAL A 425 -41.95 52.93 -37.18
N PRO A 426 -42.27 51.72 -37.68
CA PRO A 426 -42.17 51.42 -39.11
C PRO A 426 -43.12 52.33 -39.92
N PRO A 427 -42.70 52.82 -41.11
CA PRO A 427 -43.54 53.70 -41.93
C PRO A 427 -44.88 53.04 -42.31
N ILE A 428 -45.99 53.76 -42.09
CA ILE A 428 -47.36 53.27 -42.37
C ILE A 428 -47.56 52.93 -43.85
N ILE A 429 -46.80 53.58 -44.74
CA ILE A 429 -46.77 53.31 -46.18
C ILE A 429 -46.34 51.87 -46.49
N LEU A 430 -45.57 51.21 -45.61
CA LEU A 430 -45.18 49.81 -45.84
C LEU A 430 -46.37 48.86 -45.71
N VAL A 431 -47.44 49.23 -45.00
CA VAL A 431 -48.63 48.38 -44.81
C VAL A 431 -49.33 48.09 -46.13
N SER A 432 -49.29 49.02 -47.09
CA SER A 432 -49.83 48.78 -48.44
C SER A 432 -48.95 47.85 -49.30
N TYR A 433 -47.81 47.40 -48.77
CA TYR A 433 -46.87 46.50 -49.45
C TYR A 433 -46.48 45.35 -48.51
N THR A 434 -47.38 44.39 -48.33
CA THR A 434 -47.24 43.27 -47.39
C THR A 434 -45.87 42.57 -47.45
N PRO A 435 -45.30 42.22 -48.63
CA PRO A 435 -43.98 41.58 -48.68
C PRO A 435 -42.88 42.45 -48.06
N LEU A 436 -42.90 43.76 -48.33
CA LEU A 436 -41.89 44.71 -47.83
C LEU A 436 -42.07 45.00 -46.34
N ALA A 437 -43.31 45.07 -45.85
CA ALA A 437 -43.60 45.21 -44.42
C ALA A 437 -43.07 44.00 -43.63
N VAL A 438 -43.33 42.78 -44.09
CA VAL A 438 -42.85 41.56 -43.44
C VAL A 438 -41.32 41.53 -43.43
N TYR A 439 -40.67 41.81 -44.56
CA TYR A 439 -39.20 41.87 -44.64
C TYR A 439 -38.59 42.91 -43.69
N CYS A 440 -39.16 44.12 -43.63
CA CYS A 440 -38.72 45.19 -42.71
C CYS A 440 -38.84 44.73 -41.24
N ASN A 441 -39.96 44.12 -40.86
CA ASN A 441 -40.16 43.62 -39.51
C ASN A 441 -39.16 42.51 -39.16
N THR A 442 -38.86 41.58 -40.08
CA THR A 442 -37.85 40.53 -39.84
C THR A 442 -36.44 41.11 -39.65
N ILE A 443 -36.06 42.14 -40.41
CA ILE A 443 -34.79 42.86 -40.19
C ILE A 443 -34.75 43.52 -38.81
N LEU A 444 -35.83 44.20 -38.41
CA LEU A 444 -35.91 44.85 -37.10
C LEU A 444 -35.79 43.82 -35.97
N THR A 445 -36.42 42.66 -36.11
CA THR A 445 -36.27 41.54 -35.17
C THR A 445 -34.83 41.05 -35.12
N ALA A 446 -34.16 40.87 -36.26
CA ALA A 446 -32.76 40.47 -36.31
C ALA A 446 -31.83 41.50 -35.62
N PHE A 447 -32.11 42.80 -35.75
CA PHE A 447 -31.38 43.85 -35.03
C PHE A 447 -31.66 43.84 -33.51
N ASN A 448 -32.89 43.56 -33.11
CA ASN A 448 -33.25 43.42 -31.70
C ASN A 448 -32.50 42.25 -31.05
N ASP A 449 -32.40 41.12 -31.75
CA ASP A 449 -31.64 39.95 -31.31
C ASP A 449 -30.13 40.24 -31.25
N LEU A 450 -29.60 40.94 -32.26
CA LEU A 450 -28.18 41.32 -32.32
C LEU A 450 -27.76 42.24 -31.17
N ARG A 451 -28.67 43.08 -30.64
CA ARG A 451 -28.40 44.00 -29.52
C ARG A 451 -27.75 43.31 -28.32
N LEU A 452 -28.12 42.05 -28.07
CA LEU A 452 -27.68 41.26 -26.94
C LEU A 452 -26.17 40.96 -26.99
N CYS A 453 -25.58 40.89 -28.19
CA CYS A 453 -24.17 40.57 -28.36
C CYS A 453 -23.61 41.14 -29.67
N CYS A 454 -23.35 42.45 -29.70
CA CYS A 454 -22.80 43.15 -30.86
C CYS A 454 -21.46 43.86 -30.55
N PRO A 455 -20.33 43.15 -30.60
CA PRO A 455 -19.01 43.78 -30.50
C PRO A 455 -18.76 44.72 -31.68
N LEU A 456 -18.04 45.83 -31.45
CA LEU A 456 -17.71 46.79 -32.51
C LEU A 456 -16.94 46.16 -33.70
N SER A 457 -16.24 45.05 -33.46
CA SER A 457 -15.53 44.30 -34.50
C SER A 457 -16.44 43.68 -35.55
N THR A 458 -17.71 43.38 -35.23
CA THR A 458 -18.63 42.69 -36.14
C THR A 458 -19.38 43.63 -37.09
N VAL A 459 -19.36 44.94 -36.83
CA VAL A 459 -20.13 45.96 -37.57
C VAL A 459 -19.89 45.92 -39.08
N ARG A 460 -18.64 45.72 -39.52
CA ARG A 460 -18.30 45.65 -40.95
C ARG A 460 -18.96 44.46 -41.63
N THR A 461 -18.93 43.29 -40.99
CA THR A 461 -19.53 42.05 -41.49
C THR A 461 -21.05 42.15 -41.52
N ILE A 462 -21.65 42.71 -40.47
CA ILE A 462 -23.11 42.93 -40.38
C ILE A 462 -23.58 43.87 -41.49
N LYS A 463 -22.83 44.96 -41.75
CA LYS A 463 -23.12 45.88 -42.86
C LYS A 463 -23.07 45.16 -44.21
N GLN A 464 -22.09 44.28 -44.42
CA GLN A 464 -21.99 43.48 -45.65
C GLN A 464 -23.23 42.59 -45.81
N PHE A 465 -23.58 41.80 -44.79
CA PHE A 465 -24.77 40.94 -44.84
C PHE A 465 -26.07 41.70 -45.14
N LEU A 466 -26.26 42.86 -44.50
CA LEU A 466 -27.44 43.69 -44.77
C LEU A 466 -27.42 44.24 -46.21
N THR A 467 -26.26 44.69 -46.69
CA THR A 467 -26.12 45.21 -48.05
C THR A 467 -26.44 44.13 -49.08
N ASP A 468 -25.92 42.91 -48.88
CA ASP A 468 -26.16 41.77 -49.77
C ASP A 468 -27.65 41.36 -49.77
N SER A 469 -28.30 41.37 -48.60
CA SER A 469 -29.74 41.12 -48.48
C SER A 469 -30.56 42.18 -49.23
N LEU A 470 -30.26 43.46 -49.05
CA LEU A 470 -30.97 44.55 -49.75
C LEU A 470 -30.76 44.50 -51.27
N ILE A 471 -29.54 44.18 -51.73
CA ILE A 471 -29.25 43.98 -53.15
C ILE A 471 -30.09 42.82 -53.71
N ARG A 472 -30.23 41.72 -52.97
CA ARG A 472 -31.08 40.59 -53.37
C ARG A 472 -32.55 40.99 -53.51
N ILE A 473 -33.12 41.68 -52.51
CA ILE A 473 -34.51 42.18 -52.57
C ILE A 473 -34.73 43.12 -53.75
N ARG A 474 -33.80 44.06 -53.98
CA ARG A 474 -33.85 44.96 -55.14
C ARG A 474 -33.88 44.17 -56.45
N ASN A 475 -33.04 43.15 -56.59
CA ASN A 475 -33.00 42.34 -57.80
C ASN A 475 -34.31 41.56 -58.01
N LEU A 476 -34.89 41.00 -56.94
CA LEU A 476 -36.20 40.32 -56.98
C LEU A 476 -37.34 41.25 -57.41
N LEU A 477 -37.37 42.48 -56.89
CA LEU A 477 -38.34 43.49 -57.30
C LEU A 477 -38.16 43.90 -58.77
N SER A 478 -36.92 44.09 -59.23
CA SER A 478 -36.63 44.38 -60.64
C SER A 478 -37.08 43.25 -61.57
N THR A 479 -36.87 41.99 -61.18
CA THR A 479 -37.34 40.84 -61.98
C THR A 479 -38.87 40.78 -62.04
N TYR A 480 -39.55 41.01 -60.92
CA TYR A 480 -41.02 41.03 -60.87
C TYR A 480 -41.60 42.16 -61.74
N TYR A 481 -41.01 43.36 -61.66
CA TYR A 481 -41.43 44.49 -62.48
C TYR A 481 -41.29 44.19 -63.99
N ASN A 482 -40.18 43.57 -64.38
CA ASN A 482 -39.96 43.19 -65.78
C ASN A 482 -40.94 42.11 -66.25
N SER A 483 -41.27 41.13 -65.41
CA SER A 483 -42.30 40.12 -65.76
C SER A 483 -43.69 40.74 -65.91
N GLU A 484 -44.09 41.65 -65.00
CA GLU A 484 -45.37 42.36 -65.12
C GLU A 484 -45.43 43.24 -66.37
N LYS A 485 -44.34 43.93 -66.70
CA LYS A 485 -44.25 44.76 -67.91
C LYS A 485 -44.40 43.91 -69.19
N ASN A 486 -43.76 42.75 -69.24
CA ASN A 486 -43.83 41.83 -70.38
C ASN A 486 -45.24 41.22 -70.52
N LEU A 487 -45.88 40.81 -69.42
CA LEU A 487 -47.27 40.34 -69.42
C LEU A 487 -48.24 41.43 -69.93
N LYS A 488 -48.06 42.68 -69.49
CA LYS A 488 -48.87 43.81 -69.97
C LYS A 488 -48.64 44.09 -71.47
N SER A 489 -47.43 43.93 -72.00
CA SER A 489 -47.19 44.04 -73.45
C SER A 489 -47.80 42.89 -74.25
N GLU A 490 -47.79 41.65 -73.76
CA GLU A 490 -48.40 40.49 -74.44
C GLU A 490 -49.94 40.59 -74.47
N HIS A 491 -50.58 41.09 -73.40
CA HIS A 491 -52.01 41.35 -73.38
C HIS A 491 -52.45 42.49 -74.31
N LEU A 492 -51.54 43.39 -74.70
CA LEU A 492 -51.78 44.41 -75.73
C LEU A 492 -51.71 43.82 -77.14
N PHE A 493 -50.89 42.78 -77.38
CA PHE A 493 -50.81 42.09 -78.68
C PHE A 493 -51.83 40.95 -78.87
N ALA A 494 -52.50 40.50 -77.81
CA ALA A 494 -53.55 39.48 -77.89
C ALA A 494 -54.97 40.07 -78.06
N ASN A 495 -55.11 41.40 -78.03
CA ASN A 495 -56.38 42.13 -78.20
C ASN A 495 -56.44 42.95 -79.52
N GLU A 496 -55.49 42.73 -80.43
CA GLU A 496 -55.60 43.06 -81.86
C GLU A 496 -55.90 41.78 -82.64
#